data_AF-A0A4Q2K724-F1
#
_entry.id   AF-A0A4Q2K724-F1
#
_cell.length_a   1.000
_cell.length_b   1.000
_cell.length_c   1.000
_cell.angle_alpha   90.00
_cell.angle_beta   90.00
_cell.angle_gamma   90.00
#
_symmetry.space_group_name_H-M   'P 1'
#
loop_
_entity.id
_entity.type
_entity.pdbx_description
1 polymer ?
#
loop_
_entity_poly.entity_id
_entity_poly.type
_entity_poly.pdbx_seq_one_letter_code
_entity_poly.pdbx_strand_id
1 'polypeptide(L)' 'MEKQREKCVLYDRDCIGCLECEICDLDKNKICDNCGKCLDIKDYATIKIDRIITDKKAESN' A
#
# COMPACT_ATOMS: atom_id res chain seq x y z
N MET A 1 36.84 5.11 0.72
CA MET A 1 35.49 5.13 0.11
C MET A 1 34.50 4.93 1.24
N GLU A 2 33.85 5.99 1.70
CA GLU A 2 32.80 5.85 2.70
C GLU A 2 31.62 5.14 2.05
N LYS A 3 31.35 3.91 2.48
CA LYS A 3 30.23 3.12 1.95
C LYS A 3 28.97 3.75 2.52
N GLN A 4 28.26 4.52 1.69
CA GLN A 4 26.98 5.11 2.07
C GLN A 4 26.05 3.97 2.53
N ARG A 5 25.59 4.03 3.78
CA ARG A 5 24.72 3.00 4.33
C ARG A 5 23.34 3.15 3.70
N GLU A 6 22.92 2.14 2.97
CA GLU A 6 21.59 2.09 2.36
C GLU A 6 20.53 1.90 3.44
N LYS A 7 19.40 2.59 3.32
CA LYS A 7 18.25 2.41 4.21
C LYS A 7 17.41 1.23 3.72
N CYS A 8 16.81 0.50 4.66
CA CYS A 8 15.90 -0.58 4.31
C CYS A 8 14.62 0.00 3.69
N VAL A 9 14.13 -0.63 2.62
CA VAL A 9 12.90 -0.20 1.92
C VAL A 9 11.62 -0.63 2.62
N LEU A 10 11.67 -1.66 3.47
CA LEU A 10 10.52 -2.19 4.20
C LEU A 10 10.39 -1.64 5.63
N TYR A 11 11.50 -1.24 6.25
CA TYR A 11 11.56 -0.91 7.67
C TYR A 11 12.41 0.34 7.91
N ASP A 12 12.07 1.14 8.92
CA ASP A 12 12.85 2.32 9.31
C ASP A 12 14.14 1.92 10.08
N ARG A 13 15.11 1.38 9.34
CA ARG A 13 16.44 0.97 9.83
C ARG A 13 17.46 0.95 8.69
N ASP A 14 18.74 0.82 9.03
CA ASP A 14 19.79 0.54 8.04
C ASP A 14 19.55 -0.83 7.39
N CYS A 15 19.86 -0.95 6.09
CA CYS A 15 19.75 -2.22 5.38
C CYS A 15 20.78 -3.23 5.92
N ILE A 16 20.30 -4.43 6.26
CA ILE A 16 21.11 -5.53 6.80
C ILE A 16 21.31 -6.67 5.79
N GLY A 17 20.87 -6.50 4.54
CA GLY A 17 21.02 -7.52 3.49
C GLY A 17 20.22 -8.80 3.72
N CYS A 18 19.03 -8.71 4.35
CA CYS A 18 18.18 -9.89 4.60
C CYS A 18 17.47 -10.43 3.35
N LEU A 19 17.43 -9.66 2.25
CA LEU A 19 16.78 -10.00 0.98
C LEU A 19 15.27 -10.26 1.07
N GLU A 20 14.63 -9.87 2.17
CA GLU A 20 13.17 -10.00 2.34
C GLU A 20 12.38 -9.20 1.30
N CYS A 21 12.88 -8.01 0.93
CA CYS A 21 12.27 -7.15 -0.10
C CYS A 21 12.29 -7.75 -1.51
N GLU A 22 13.08 -8.82 -1.73
CA GLU A 22 13.14 -9.52 -3.02
C GLU A 22 12.09 -10.63 -3.11
N ILE A 23 11.36 -10.94 -2.04
CA ILE A 23 10.36 -12.02 -2.02
C ILE A 23 8.97 -11.44 -2.25
N CYS A 24 8.13 -12.14 -3.01
CA CYS A 24 6.77 -11.71 -3.29
C CYS A 24 5.89 -11.80 -2.03
N ASP A 25 5.18 -10.71 -1.71
CA ASP A 25 4.26 -10.65 -0.57
C ASP A 25 3.12 -11.68 -0.65
N LEU A 26 2.74 -12.10 -1.86
CA LEU A 26 1.69 -13.09 -2.08
C LEU A 26 2.20 -14.53 -2.10
N ASP A 27 3.46 -14.75 -2.48
CA ASP A 27 4.04 -16.09 -2.63
C ASP A 27 5.49 -16.09 -2.13
N LYS A 28 5.69 -16.68 -0.94
CA LYS A 28 7.00 -16.77 -0.27
C LYS A 28 8.04 -17.58 -1.05
N ASN A 29 7.64 -18.37 -2.05
CA ASN A 29 8.55 -19.14 -2.89
C ASN A 29 8.93 -18.40 -4.19
N LYS A 30 8.38 -17.20 -4.42
CA LYS A 30 8.56 -16.44 -5.65
C LYS A 30 9.43 -15.19 -5.39
N ILE A 31 10.44 -14.98 -6.22
CA ILE A 31 11.15 -13.69 -6.28
C ILE A 31 10.21 -12.63 -6.88
N CYS A 32 10.15 -11.46 -6.27
CA CYS A 32 9.33 -10.35 -6.73
C CYS A 32 9.79 -9.92 -8.14
N ASP A 33 8.87 -10.00 -9.10
CA ASP A 33 9.05 -9.54 -10.47
C ASP A 33 8.36 -8.18 -10.71
N ASN A 34 8.02 -7.48 -9.62
CA ASN A 34 7.33 -6.19 -9.63
C ASN A 34 5.99 -6.21 -10.39
N CYS A 35 5.28 -7.36 -10.45
CA CYS A 35 4.02 -7.49 -11.17
C CYS A 35 2.83 -6.72 -10.58
N GLY A 36 2.96 -6.17 -9.36
CA GLY A 36 1.95 -5.34 -8.72
C GLY A 36 0.69 -6.07 -8.24
N LYS A 37 0.60 -7.40 -8.36
CA LYS A 37 -0.58 -8.18 -7.93
C LYS A 37 -0.84 -8.13 -6.42
N CYS A 38 0.20 -7.90 -5.61
CA CYS A 38 0.08 -7.69 -4.17
C CYS A 38 -0.49 -6.31 -3.81
N LEU A 39 -0.55 -5.40 -4.79
CA LEU A 39 -1.07 -4.06 -4.63
C LEU A 39 -2.52 -4.03 -5.14
N ASP A 40 -3.44 -3.44 -4.37
CA ASP A 40 -4.81 -3.16 -4.81
C ASP A 40 -4.81 -1.94 -5.75
N ILE A 41 -4.16 -2.08 -6.90
CA ILE A 41 -4.09 -1.04 -7.93
C ILE A 41 -5.44 -0.98 -8.62
N LYS A 42 -6.21 0.04 -8.30
CA LYS A 42 -7.46 0.38 -8.99
C LYS A 42 -7.16 1.45 -10.03
N ASP A 43 -7.70 1.28 -11.23
CA ASP A 43 -7.62 2.29 -12.31
C ASP A 43 -8.46 3.55 -12.02
N TYR A 44 -9.10 3.61 -10.85
CA TYR A 44 -9.93 4.71 -10.42
C TYR A 44 -9.59 5.10 -8.98
N ALA A 45 -9.64 6.40 -8.70
CA ALA A 45 -9.60 6.90 -7.33
C ALA A 45 -10.91 6.52 -6.61
N THR A 46 -10.81 5.95 -5.42
CA THR A 46 -11.98 5.64 -4.59
C THR A 46 -12.18 6.76 -3.56
N ILE A 47 -13.37 7.38 -3.57
CA ILE A 47 -13.80 8.30 -2.51
C ILE A 47 -14.81 7.55 -1.64
N LYS A 48 -14.51 7.40 -0.35
CA LYS A 48 -15.44 6.79 0.61
C LYS A 48 -16.44 7.85 1.08
N ILE A 49 -17.74 7.55 0.95
CA ILE A 49 -18.82 8.41 1.48
C ILE A 49 -19.28 7.82 2.81
N ASP A 50 -19.15 8.58 3.90
CA ASP A 50 -19.57 8.13 5.23
C ASP A 50 -21.07 8.35 5.50
N ARG A 51 -21.68 9.42 4.95
CA ARG A 51 -23.11 9.72 5.09
C ARG A 51 -23.60 10.61 3.95
N ILE A 52 -24.87 10.43 3.56
CA ILE A 52 -25.62 11.35 2.69
C ILE A 52 -26.58 12.16 3.56
N ILE A 53 -26.49 13.49 3.51
CA ILE A 53 -27.42 14.40 4.20
C ILE A 53 -28.41 14.93 3.17
N THR A 54 -29.71 14.74 3.42
CA THR A 54 -30.79 15.23 2.56
C THR A 54 -31.69 16.16 3.35
N ASP A 55 -32.04 17.32 2.79
CA ASP A 55 -33.03 18.23 3.35
C ASP A 55 -34.44 17.69 3.11
N LYS A 56 -34.84 16.65 3.84
CA LYS A 56 -36.27 16.36 3.98
C LYS A 56 -36.85 17.46 4.87
N LYS A 57 -37.34 18.55 4.25
CA LYS A 57 -38.34 19.40 4.92
C LYS A 57 -39.46 18.47 5.35
N ALA A 58 -39.63 18.37 6.67
CA ALA A 58 -40.70 17.62 7.29
C ALA A 58 -42.02 18.03 6.62
N GLU A 59 -42.76 17.04 6.12
CA GLU A 59 -44.19 17.22 5.87
C GLU A 59 -44.84 17.46 7.24
N SER A 60 -45.05 18.74 7.56
CA SER A 60 -45.95 19.15 8.63
C SER A 60 -47.37 18.88 8.15
N ASN A 61 -47.95 17.77 8.62
CA ASN A 61 -49.40 17.54 8.63
C ASN A 61 -50.11 18.64 9.43
#